data_AF-A0A4S8NYM8-F1
#
_entry.id   AF-A0A4S8NYM8-F1
#
_cell.length_a   1.000
_cell.length_b   1.000
_cell.length_c   1.000
_cell.angle_alpha   90.00
_cell.angle_beta   90.00
_cell.angle_gamma   90.00
#
_symmetry.space_group_name_H-M   'P 1'
#
loop_
_entity.id
_entity.type
_entity.pdbx_description
1 polymer ?
#
loop_
_entity_poly.entity_id
_entity_poly.type
_entity_poly.pdbx_seq_one_letter_code
_entity_poly.pdbx_strand_id
1 'polypeptide(L)'
;MSPATAEDDFLKVKALLAPPASSAEHVLRLSEGAPADRLERIRDALVDRAPFALVDCADYAPESLPKLLAEVKTRLARPCAHYPRLLFRRLEVGLTVIANPIGNDIEIAYSRAFKDAAKKIIAPPPLGNEQAGGLVALLAQIGPQIALAGAVAASVVQRRYPSLYEFYKWYGHRDRGERHMPETLLGELNNWAHPPGEHAVPDRAQRDRLLIEALLADLRHAYGRGRLAGRNWYRAVVLLRRSDGETGRLLLEQLEQVLRELRGAQIPPPPVLVVADRRSAA
;
A
#
# COMPACT_ATOMS: atom_id res chain seq x y z
N MET A 1 -5.70 -6.71 -35.75
CA MET A 1 -6.25 -5.57 -34.99
C MET A 1 -5.81 -4.28 -35.66
N SER A 2 -6.74 -3.37 -35.94
CA SER A 2 -6.41 -2.06 -36.54
C SER A 2 -5.69 -1.17 -35.51
N PRO A 3 -4.63 -0.43 -35.88
CA PRO A 3 -3.97 0.54 -35.00
C PRO A 3 -4.93 1.57 -34.36
N ALA A 4 -6.09 1.81 -34.98
CA ALA A 4 -7.09 2.77 -34.51
C ALA A 4 -7.71 2.46 -33.13
N THR A 5 -7.88 1.19 -32.75
CA THR A 5 -8.51 0.87 -31.45
C THR A 5 -7.56 1.10 -30.27
N ALA A 6 -6.25 0.88 -30.47
CA ALA A 6 -5.28 1.08 -29.41
C ALA A 6 -5.03 2.57 -29.10
N GLU A 7 -5.10 3.43 -30.12
CA GLU A 7 -4.99 4.87 -29.95
C GLU A 7 -6.21 5.44 -29.20
N ASP A 8 -7.41 4.99 -29.53
CA ASP A 8 -8.65 5.34 -28.82
C ASP A 8 -8.60 4.93 -27.34
N ASP A 9 -8.04 3.75 -27.05
CA ASP A 9 -7.89 3.26 -25.69
C ASP A 9 -6.84 4.02 -24.87
N PHE A 10 -5.73 4.42 -25.50
CA PHE A 10 -4.76 5.32 -24.88
C PHE A 10 -5.37 6.70 -24.64
N LEU A 11 -6.18 7.22 -25.56
CA LEU A 11 -6.88 8.49 -25.37
C LEU A 11 -7.88 8.43 -24.21
N LYS A 12 -8.61 7.31 -24.06
CA LYS A 12 -9.47 7.05 -22.88
C LYS A 12 -8.66 7.02 -21.60
N VAL A 13 -7.56 6.26 -21.55
CA VAL A 13 -6.69 6.22 -20.37
C VAL A 13 -6.14 7.62 -20.09
N LYS A 14 -5.62 8.34 -21.09
CA LYS A 14 -5.10 9.71 -20.96
C LYS A 14 -6.15 10.67 -20.40
N ALA A 15 -7.40 10.57 -20.84
CA ALA A 15 -8.51 11.35 -20.30
C ALA A 15 -8.79 11.01 -18.82
N LEU A 16 -8.64 9.74 -18.43
CA LEU A 16 -8.82 9.26 -17.05
C LEU A 16 -7.61 9.52 -16.13
N LEU A 17 -6.41 9.65 -16.70
CA LEU A 17 -5.20 9.98 -15.96
C LEU A 17 -5.26 11.40 -15.42
N ALA A 18 -5.91 12.32 -16.15
CA ALA A 18 -6.10 13.68 -15.68
C ALA A 18 -6.80 13.68 -14.31
N PRO A 19 -6.36 14.55 -13.38
CA PRO A 19 -7.03 14.66 -12.09
C PRO A 19 -8.48 15.07 -12.33
N PRO A 20 -9.47 14.38 -11.73
CA PRO A 20 -10.85 14.65 -12.03
C PRO A 20 -11.30 15.97 -11.41
N ALA A 21 -12.20 16.67 -12.11
CA ALA A 21 -13.18 17.52 -11.45
C ALA A 21 -14.30 16.69 -10.77
N SER A 22 -14.63 15.48 -11.27
CA SER A 22 -15.65 14.60 -10.65
C SER A 22 -15.71 13.11 -11.13
N SER A 23 -14.80 12.60 -11.97
CA SER A 23 -14.90 11.21 -12.47
C SER A 23 -14.70 10.17 -11.37
N ALA A 24 -15.78 9.41 -11.10
CA ALA A 24 -15.93 8.36 -10.09
C ALA A 24 -15.33 7.00 -10.48
N GLU A 25 -14.72 6.90 -11.67
CA GLU A 25 -14.17 5.65 -12.19
C GLU A 25 -12.71 5.49 -11.75
N HIS A 26 -12.49 4.51 -10.89
CA HIS A 26 -11.18 4.14 -10.33
C HIS A 26 -10.64 2.84 -10.91
N VAL A 27 -11.50 2.03 -11.52
CA VAL A 27 -11.17 0.72 -12.06
C VAL A 27 -11.67 0.68 -13.50
N LEU A 28 -10.75 0.69 -14.45
CA LEU A 28 -11.02 0.50 -15.87
C LEU A 28 -10.73 -0.96 -16.24
N ARG A 29 -11.75 -1.71 -16.61
CA ARG A 29 -11.60 -3.08 -17.10
C ARG A 29 -11.49 -3.04 -18.62
N LEU A 30 -10.36 -3.49 -19.15
CA LEU A 30 -10.16 -3.56 -20.59
C LEU A 30 -10.96 -4.75 -21.14
N SER A 31 -11.73 -4.51 -22.21
CA SER A 31 -12.61 -5.49 -22.83
C SER A 31 -11.86 -6.65 -23.50
N GLU A 32 -12.57 -7.76 -23.68
CA GLU A 32 -12.08 -8.99 -24.31
C GLU A 32 -11.57 -8.77 -25.74
N GLY A 33 -10.56 -9.55 -26.14
CA GLY A 33 -9.94 -9.48 -27.48
C GLY A 33 -8.87 -8.39 -27.62
N ALA A 34 -8.53 -7.69 -26.53
CA ALA A 34 -7.40 -6.79 -26.52
C ALA A 34 -6.08 -7.57 -26.75
N PRO A 35 -5.14 -7.01 -27.52
CA PRO A 35 -3.88 -7.67 -27.82
C PRO A 35 -3.03 -7.70 -26.55
N ALA A 36 -2.26 -8.77 -26.37
CA ALA A 36 -1.45 -9.00 -25.17
C ALA A 36 -0.47 -7.84 -24.83
N ASP A 37 -0.20 -6.96 -25.79
CA ASP A 37 0.68 -5.80 -25.69
C ASP A 37 -0.02 -4.50 -25.19
N ARG A 38 -1.34 -4.50 -24.94
CA ARG A 38 -2.08 -3.27 -24.62
C ARG A 38 -1.65 -2.64 -23.30
N LEU A 39 -1.50 -3.44 -22.23
CA LEU A 39 -0.98 -2.94 -20.96
C LEU A 39 0.47 -2.46 -21.10
N GLU A 40 1.27 -3.05 -21.99
CA GLU A 40 2.65 -2.60 -22.25
C GLU A 40 2.67 -1.25 -22.97
N ARG A 41 1.76 -1.01 -23.92
CA ARG A 41 1.64 0.31 -24.54
C ARG A 41 1.20 1.39 -23.57
N ILE A 42 0.26 1.07 -22.67
CA ILE A 42 -0.13 1.98 -21.59
C ILE A 42 1.07 2.24 -20.68
N ARG A 43 1.79 1.19 -20.25
CA ARG A 43 3.03 1.30 -19.48
C ARG A 43 4.03 2.25 -20.14
N ASP A 44 4.34 2.03 -21.42
CA ASP A 44 5.32 2.83 -22.17
C ASP A 44 4.92 4.29 -22.26
N ALA A 45 3.62 4.57 -22.39
CA ALA A 45 3.11 5.93 -22.41
C ALA A 45 3.06 6.61 -21.02
N LEU A 46 3.14 5.83 -19.93
CA LEU A 46 3.22 6.32 -18.55
C LEU A 46 4.65 6.59 -18.09
N VAL A 47 5.66 6.02 -18.77
CA VAL A 47 7.07 6.23 -18.46
C VAL A 47 7.35 7.74 -18.40
N ASP A 48 7.98 8.16 -17.30
CA ASP A 48 8.31 9.55 -16.95
C ASP A 48 7.12 10.51 -16.77
N ARG A 49 5.89 10.06 -17.03
CA ARG A 49 4.68 10.88 -16.94
C ARG A 49 3.91 10.66 -15.66
N ALA A 50 3.86 9.44 -15.11
CA ALA A 50 3.13 9.17 -13.88
C ALA A 50 3.72 7.97 -13.12
N PRO A 51 3.57 7.91 -11.78
CA PRO A 51 3.87 6.71 -11.02
C PRO A 51 2.95 5.57 -11.45
N PHE A 52 3.53 4.44 -11.82
CA PHE A 52 2.76 3.27 -12.24
C PHE A 52 3.32 1.96 -11.68
N ALA A 53 2.44 0.97 -11.57
CA ALA A 53 2.79 -0.40 -11.25
C ALA A 53 2.20 -1.34 -12.30
N LEU A 54 3.05 -2.08 -13.02
CA LEU A 54 2.61 -3.22 -13.82
C LEU A 54 2.89 -4.49 -13.01
N VAL A 55 1.83 -5.22 -12.67
CA VAL A 55 1.91 -6.45 -11.89
C VAL A 55 1.11 -7.54 -12.59
N ASP A 56 1.66 -8.74 -12.62
CA ASP A 56 0.98 -9.91 -13.14
C ASP A 56 0.35 -10.71 -12.00
N CYS A 57 -0.97 -10.77 -11.97
CA CYS A 57 -1.72 -11.41 -10.89
C CYS A 57 -1.50 -12.93 -10.84
N ALA A 58 -1.11 -13.56 -11.96
CA ALA A 58 -0.87 -15.00 -11.99
C ALA A 58 0.45 -15.41 -11.32
N ASP A 59 1.33 -14.46 -10.99
CA ASP A 59 2.57 -14.73 -10.25
C ASP A 59 2.31 -14.86 -8.73
N TYR A 60 1.05 -14.68 -8.28
CA TYR A 60 0.66 -14.66 -6.88
C TYR A 60 -0.50 -15.63 -6.62
N ALA A 61 -0.36 -16.43 -5.58
CA ALA A 61 -1.47 -17.19 -5.01
C ALA A 61 -2.45 -16.27 -4.24
N PRO A 62 -3.73 -16.63 -4.08
CA PRO A 62 -4.74 -15.81 -3.42
C PRO A 62 -4.34 -15.40 -1.98
N GLU A 63 -3.72 -16.30 -1.21
CA GLU A 63 -3.19 -16.02 0.13
C GLU A 63 -2.10 -14.96 0.18
N SER A 64 -1.42 -14.73 -0.96
CA SER A 64 -0.25 -13.88 -1.11
C SER A 64 -0.60 -12.45 -1.52
N LEU A 65 -1.86 -12.02 -1.36
CA LEU A 65 -2.26 -10.64 -1.62
C LEU A 65 -1.36 -9.59 -0.92
N PRO A 66 -0.90 -9.79 0.34
CA PRO A 66 0.05 -8.86 0.96
C PRO A 66 1.36 -8.72 0.18
N LYS A 67 1.85 -9.80 -0.45
CA LYS A 67 3.05 -9.76 -1.32
C LYS A 67 2.77 -8.97 -2.61
N LEU A 68 1.59 -9.17 -3.21
CA LEU A 68 1.16 -8.40 -4.38
C LEU A 68 1.07 -6.91 -4.06
N LEU A 69 0.47 -6.53 -2.92
CA LEU A 69 0.40 -5.14 -2.46
C LEU A 69 1.79 -4.55 -2.18
N ALA A 70 2.71 -5.35 -1.62
CA ALA A 70 4.10 -4.94 -1.44
C ALA A 70 4.84 -4.70 -2.78
N GLU A 71 4.53 -5.49 -3.81
CA GLU A 71 5.06 -5.27 -5.17
C GLU A 71 4.48 -4.01 -5.79
N VAL A 72 3.15 -3.81 -5.73
CA VAL A 72 2.47 -2.59 -6.20
C VAL A 72 3.11 -1.36 -5.55
N LYS A 73 3.26 -1.38 -4.21
CA LYS A 73 3.96 -0.34 -3.44
C LYS A 73 5.35 -0.05 -4.00
N THR A 74 6.16 -1.09 -4.18
CA THR A 74 7.55 -0.98 -4.62
C THR A 74 7.64 -0.38 -6.02
N ARG A 75 6.74 -0.77 -6.92
CA ARG A 75 6.67 -0.24 -8.29
C ARG A 75 6.22 1.22 -8.31
N LEU A 76 5.16 1.57 -7.57
CA LEU A 76 4.67 2.95 -7.47
C LEU A 76 5.68 3.90 -6.80
N ALA A 77 6.53 3.38 -5.91
CA ALA A 77 7.56 4.16 -5.23
C ALA A 77 8.84 4.35 -6.05
N ARG A 78 8.89 3.88 -7.31
CA ARG A 78 10.04 4.12 -8.19
C ARG A 78 10.15 5.61 -8.54
N PRO A 79 11.37 6.15 -8.71
CA PRO A 79 11.55 7.50 -9.23
C PRO A 79 10.88 7.67 -10.59
N CYS A 80 10.25 8.82 -10.80
CA CYS A 80 9.62 9.23 -12.05
C CYS A 80 10.00 10.70 -12.28
N ALA A 81 10.45 11.07 -13.48
CA ALA A 81 11.16 12.33 -13.75
C ALA A 81 10.50 13.59 -13.16
N HIS A 82 9.17 13.65 -13.16
CA HIS A 82 8.41 14.81 -12.68
C HIS A 82 7.73 14.60 -11.31
N TYR A 83 7.80 13.40 -10.74
CA TYR A 83 7.09 13.06 -9.51
C TYR A 83 8.04 12.89 -8.32
N PRO A 84 7.68 13.41 -7.14
CA PRO A 84 8.36 13.00 -5.94
C PRO A 84 8.11 11.51 -5.70
N ARG A 85 9.06 10.86 -5.04
CA ARG A 85 8.91 9.46 -4.62
C ARG A 85 7.69 9.30 -3.71
N LEU A 86 6.78 8.42 -4.10
CA LEU A 86 5.63 8.06 -3.28
C LEU A 86 6.09 7.23 -2.07
N LEU A 87 5.55 7.55 -0.90
CA LEU A 87 5.83 6.84 0.35
C LEU A 87 4.56 6.17 0.85
N PHE A 88 4.69 4.92 1.27
CA PHE A 88 3.56 4.08 1.66
C PHE A 88 3.73 3.60 3.10
N ARG A 89 3.80 4.57 4.02
CA ARG A 89 4.18 4.33 5.41
C ARG A 89 3.11 3.58 6.19
N ARG A 90 1.82 3.81 5.91
CA ARG A 90 0.74 3.05 6.55
C ARG A 90 0.80 1.60 6.08
N LEU A 91 0.86 1.38 4.77
CA LEU A 91 0.97 0.01 4.24
C LEU A 91 2.22 -0.71 4.78
N GLU A 92 3.35 -0.02 4.89
CA GLU A 92 4.57 -0.58 5.50
C GLU A 92 4.39 -1.00 6.95
N VAL A 93 3.68 -0.22 7.77
CA VAL A 93 3.35 -0.61 9.14
C VAL A 93 2.51 -1.89 9.13
N GLY A 94 1.43 -1.94 8.34
CA GLY A 94 0.56 -3.12 8.26
C GLY A 94 1.30 -4.38 7.78
N LEU A 95 2.08 -4.27 6.70
CA LEU A 95 2.92 -5.36 6.19
C LEU A 95 3.94 -5.83 7.23
N THR A 96 4.52 -4.92 8.01
CA THR A 96 5.48 -5.29 9.06
C THR A 96 4.77 -6.00 10.21
N VAL A 97 3.58 -5.54 10.60
CA VAL A 97 2.78 -6.20 11.64
C VAL A 97 2.44 -7.63 11.25
N ILE A 98 2.00 -7.89 10.02
CA ILE A 98 1.70 -9.27 9.60
C ILE A 98 2.96 -10.12 9.32
N ALA A 99 4.13 -9.52 9.13
CA ALA A 99 5.37 -10.26 8.90
C ALA A 99 6.00 -10.78 10.20
N ASN A 100 5.62 -10.23 11.36
CA ASN A 100 6.16 -10.60 12.66
C ASN A 100 5.01 -11.09 13.54
N PRO A 101 4.77 -12.42 13.65
CA PRO A 101 3.74 -12.96 14.53
C PRO A 101 3.97 -12.43 15.95
N ILE A 102 2.94 -11.84 16.53
CA ILE A 102 2.99 -11.33 17.89
C ILE A 102 2.33 -12.40 18.75
N GLY A 103 3.11 -13.01 19.66
CA GLY A 103 2.55 -13.92 20.65
C GLY A 103 1.49 -13.22 21.52
N ASN A 104 0.75 -13.99 22.32
CA ASN A 104 -0.43 -13.53 23.08
C ASN A 104 -0.21 -12.34 24.04
N ASP A 105 1.03 -11.85 24.23
CA ASP A 105 1.35 -10.62 24.97
C ASP A 105 1.15 -9.35 24.11
N ILE A 106 -0.13 -9.03 23.88
CA ILE A 106 -0.65 -8.01 22.94
C ILE A 106 -0.24 -6.57 23.26
N GLU A 107 0.29 -6.23 24.44
CA GLU A 107 0.60 -4.82 24.76
C GLU A 107 2.09 -4.48 24.64
N ILE A 108 2.97 -5.36 25.13
CA ILE A 108 4.43 -5.11 25.15
C ILE A 108 5.07 -5.45 23.80
N ALA A 109 4.58 -6.50 23.14
CA ALA A 109 5.11 -6.94 21.86
C ALA A 109 4.81 -5.95 20.73
N TYR A 110 3.67 -5.25 20.78
CA TYR A 110 3.30 -4.24 19.78
C TYR A 110 4.18 -2.98 19.85
N SER A 111 4.49 -2.50 21.06
CA SER A 111 5.44 -1.39 21.22
C SER A 111 6.84 -1.75 20.71
N ARG A 112 7.28 -3.01 20.88
CA ARG A 112 8.56 -3.51 20.36
C ARG A 112 8.54 -3.71 18.84
N ALA A 113 7.53 -4.39 18.30
CA ALA A 113 7.35 -4.59 16.86
C ALA A 113 7.20 -3.26 16.12
N PHE A 114 6.48 -2.29 16.69
CA PHE A 114 6.39 -0.93 16.17
C PHE A 114 7.74 -0.21 16.22
N LYS A 115 8.50 -0.32 17.32
CA LYS A 115 9.87 0.24 17.38
C LYS A 115 10.78 -0.36 16.33
N ASP A 116 10.69 -1.66 16.08
CA ASP A 116 11.54 -2.35 15.10
C ASP A 116 11.10 -2.05 13.66
N ALA A 117 9.78 -1.96 13.41
CA ALA A 117 9.22 -1.47 12.15
C ALA A 117 9.65 -0.02 11.89
N ALA A 118 9.49 0.85 12.89
CA ALA A 118 9.91 2.25 12.81
C ALA A 118 11.41 2.36 12.54
N LYS A 119 12.27 1.60 13.23
CA LYS A 119 13.71 1.56 12.93
C LYS A 119 14.00 1.18 11.49
N LYS A 120 13.31 0.17 10.93
CA LYS A 120 13.48 -0.26 9.52
C LYS A 120 12.93 0.75 8.50
N ILE A 121 11.87 1.49 8.86
CA ILE A 121 11.20 2.49 8.01
C ILE A 121 11.92 3.85 8.03
N ILE A 122 12.56 4.18 9.17
CA ILE A 122 13.32 5.43 9.44
C ILE A 122 14.75 5.34 8.95
N ALA A 123 15.37 4.16 8.98
CA ALA A 123 16.76 4.02 8.59
C ALA A 123 16.94 4.59 7.17
N PRO A 124 17.73 5.66 7.00
CA PRO A 124 18.09 6.11 5.66
C PRO A 124 18.72 4.93 4.93
N PRO A 125 18.54 4.80 3.59
CA PRO A 125 19.25 3.78 2.84
C PRO A 125 20.73 3.86 3.22
N PRO A 126 21.42 2.73 3.46
CA PRO A 126 22.83 2.77 3.82
C PRO A 126 23.56 3.58 2.75
N LEU A 127 24.08 4.73 3.15
CA LEU A 127 25.10 5.42 2.39
C LEU A 127 26.28 4.46 2.30
N GLY A 128 26.94 4.44 1.13
CA GLY A 128 27.85 3.39 0.68
C GLY A 128 28.94 2.95 1.66
N ASN A 129 29.52 1.80 1.32
CA ASN A 129 30.30 0.84 2.11
C ASN A 129 31.55 1.33 2.90
N GLU A 130 31.78 2.62 3.11
CA GLU A 130 33.01 3.11 3.77
C GLU A 130 32.88 3.42 5.27
N GLN A 131 31.68 3.31 5.87
CA GLN A 131 31.48 3.62 7.30
C GLN A 131 30.87 2.47 8.13
N ALA A 132 30.78 1.26 7.56
CA ALA A 132 30.15 0.09 8.18
C ALA A 132 30.87 -0.48 9.43
N GLY A 133 32.11 -0.06 9.71
CA GLY A 133 32.88 -0.56 10.86
C GLY A 133 32.36 -0.09 12.23
N GLY A 134 31.63 1.03 12.29
CA GLY A 134 31.25 1.65 13.57
C GLY A 134 29.98 1.10 14.23
N LEU A 135 29.05 0.52 13.46
CA LEU A 135 27.72 0.16 13.97
C LEU A 135 27.66 -1.23 14.62
N VAL A 136 28.57 -2.13 14.22
CA VAL A 136 28.69 -3.48 14.79
C VAL A 136 29.22 -3.43 16.23
N ALA A 137 30.06 -2.43 16.57
CA ALA A 137 30.59 -2.25 17.91
C ALA A 137 29.56 -1.74 18.93
N LEU A 138 28.54 -0.98 18.48
CA LEU A 138 27.54 -0.40 19.38
C LEU A 138 26.42 -1.40 19.75
N LEU A 139 26.17 -2.39 18.90
CA LEU A 139 25.11 -3.40 19.13
C LEU A 139 25.54 -4.52 20.09
N ALA A 140 26.83 -4.67 20.37
CA ALA A 140 27.35 -5.68 21.30
C ALA A 140 27.23 -5.29 22.79
N GLN A 141 26.89 -4.04 23.13
CA GLN A 141 26.93 -3.53 24.51
C GLN A 141 25.58 -3.45 25.25
N ILE A 142 24.45 -3.76 24.61
CA ILE A 142 23.13 -3.56 25.24
C ILE A 142 22.47 -4.91 25.50
N GLY A 143 22.69 -5.41 26.73
CA GLY A 143 22.12 -6.65 27.26
C GLY A 143 20.60 -6.61 27.52
N PRO A 144 20.03 -7.72 28.03
CA PRO A 144 18.63 -8.05 27.82
C PRO A 144 17.76 -7.65 29.00
N GLN A 145 17.51 -6.36 29.25
CA GLN A 145 16.43 -5.94 30.16
C GLN A 145 15.75 -4.68 29.67
N ILE A 146 14.42 -4.67 29.73
CA ILE A 146 13.51 -3.56 30.07
C ILE A 146 12.11 -3.94 29.55
N ALA A 147 11.27 -4.36 30.50
CA ALA A 147 9.82 -4.48 30.41
C ALA A 147 9.24 -3.38 31.30
N LEU A 148 8.82 -2.24 30.71
CA LEU A 148 8.03 -1.14 31.31
C LEU A 148 8.09 0.07 30.36
N ALA A 149 7.35 0.10 29.24
CA ALA A 149 7.42 1.25 28.32
C ALA A 149 6.28 1.37 27.28
N GLY A 150 5.01 1.20 27.62
CA GLY A 150 3.91 1.49 26.68
C GLY A 150 3.78 3.00 26.38
N ALA A 151 3.43 3.78 27.41
CA ALA A 151 3.18 5.23 27.29
C ALA A 151 4.44 6.09 27.10
N VAL A 152 5.59 5.66 27.65
CA VAL A 152 6.88 6.37 27.52
C VAL A 152 7.50 6.16 26.13
N ALA A 153 7.19 5.06 25.45
CA ALA A 153 7.70 4.79 24.11
C ALA A 153 7.04 5.63 23.01
N ALA A 154 5.71 5.77 23.07
CA ALA A 154 4.97 6.60 22.12
C ALA A 154 5.45 8.06 22.19
N SER A 155 5.68 8.57 23.40
CA SER A 155 6.19 9.93 23.62
C SER A 155 7.64 10.12 23.14
N VAL A 156 8.52 9.12 23.26
CA VAL A 156 9.89 9.18 22.72
C VAL A 156 9.91 9.10 21.18
N VAL A 157 9.07 8.27 20.57
CA VAL A 157 8.93 8.21 19.10
C VAL A 157 8.30 9.50 18.56
N GLN A 158 7.30 10.05 19.25
CA GLN A 158 6.67 11.33 18.92
C GLN A 158 7.68 12.50 18.95
N ARG A 159 8.60 12.50 19.93
CA ARG A 159 9.61 13.56 20.09
C ARG A 159 10.74 13.48 19.05
N ARG A 160 11.01 12.30 18.48
CA ARG A 160 12.13 12.09 17.55
C ARG A 160 11.71 11.93 16.09
N TYR A 161 10.47 11.50 15.81
CA TYR A 161 9.95 11.23 14.47
C TYR A 161 8.45 11.56 14.36
N PRO A 162 8.05 12.85 14.45
CA PRO A 162 6.64 13.26 14.46
C PRO A 162 5.85 12.80 13.23
N SER A 163 6.50 12.61 12.07
CA SER A 163 5.86 12.15 10.84
C SER A 163 5.39 10.69 10.89
N LEU A 164 6.04 9.83 11.68
CA LEU A 164 5.69 8.41 11.73
C LEU A 164 4.54 8.09 12.67
N TYR A 165 4.43 8.88 13.73
CA TYR A 165 3.32 8.75 14.66
C TYR A 165 1.97 9.06 13.98
N GLU A 166 1.96 9.96 12.99
CA GLU A 166 0.76 10.25 12.19
C GLU A 166 0.30 9.05 11.35
N PHE A 167 1.23 8.27 10.78
CA PHE A 167 0.89 7.06 10.01
C PHE A 167 0.43 5.92 10.91
N TYR A 168 0.99 5.82 12.11
CA TYR A 168 0.55 4.89 13.14
C TYR A 168 -0.86 5.21 13.62
N LYS A 169 -1.11 6.47 14.01
CA LYS A 169 -2.42 6.96 14.47
C LYS A 169 -3.54 6.72 13.49
N TRP A 170 -3.22 6.69 12.18
CA TRP A 170 -4.20 6.37 11.15
C TRP A 170 -4.92 5.04 11.41
N TYR A 171 -4.28 4.03 12.00
CA TYR A 171 -4.97 2.77 12.34
C TYR A 171 -6.07 2.94 13.40
N GLY A 172 -6.01 3.98 14.23
CA GLY A 172 -7.06 4.27 15.22
C GLY A 172 -8.27 5.02 14.67
N HIS A 173 -8.11 5.75 13.56
CA HIS A 173 -9.18 6.60 12.99
C HIS A 173 -9.57 6.30 11.55
N ARG A 174 -8.69 5.66 10.74
CA ARG A 174 -8.86 5.22 9.34
C ARG A 174 -9.50 6.24 8.39
N ASP A 175 -9.20 7.52 8.60
CA ASP A 175 -9.87 8.67 7.96
C ASP A 175 -11.40 8.77 8.19
N ARG A 176 -11.96 7.94 9.08
CA ARG A 176 -13.39 7.89 9.46
C ARG A 176 -13.71 8.67 10.73
N GLY A 177 -12.71 9.31 11.35
CA GLY A 177 -12.89 10.05 12.60
C GLY A 177 -13.13 9.17 13.83
N GLU A 178 -12.97 7.84 13.68
CA GLU A 178 -12.99 6.88 14.77
C GLU A 178 -11.87 7.22 15.79
N ARG A 179 -12.08 6.90 17.07
CA ARG A 179 -11.12 7.16 18.14
C ARG A 179 -10.69 5.87 18.84
N HIS A 180 -10.44 4.84 18.04
CA HIS A 180 -9.90 3.59 18.57
C HIS A 180 -8.40 3.73 18.85
N MET A 181 -7.91 2.94 19.78
CA MET A 181 -6.47 2.81 20.00
C MET A 181 -5.86 2.10 18.79
N PRO A 182 -4.88 2.69 18.07
CA PRO A 182 -4.22 2.06 16.93
C PRO A 182 -3.66 0.67 17.26
N GLU A 183 -3.21 0.48 18.50
CA GLU A 183 -2.74 -0.78 19.08
C GLU A 183 -3.76 -1.90 18.90
N THR A 184 -5.05 -1.61 19.13
CA THR A 184 -6.14 -2.58 19.05
C THR A 184 -6.32 -3.11 17.63
N LEU A 185 -6.38 -2.22 16.63
CA LEU A 185 -6.58 -2.64 15.25
C LEU A 185 -5.33 -3.33 14.67
N LEU A 186 -4.13 -2.90 15.05
CA LEU A 186 -2.91 -3.63 14.69
C LEU A 186 -2.85 -5.00 15.40
N GLY A 187 -3.37 -5.07 16.63
CA GLY A 187 -3.80 -6.25 17.37
C GLY A 187 -4.51 -7.25 16.47
N GLU A 188 -5.69 -6.82 16.04
CA GLU A 188 -6.58 -7.56 15.16
C GLU A 188 -5.92 -7.92 13.84
N LEU A 189 -5.18 -7.00 13.21
CA LEU A 189 -4.48 -7.26 11.95
C LEU A 189 -3.47 -8.42 12.07
N ASN A 190 -2.71 -8.48 13.17
CA ASN A 190 -1.80 -9.60 13.40
C ASN A 190 -2.58 -10.89 13.62
N ASN A 191 -3.65 -10.87 14.42
CA ASN A 191 -4.51 -12.03 14.67
C ASN A 191 -5.19 -12.54 13.39
N TRP A 192 -5.61 -11.65 12.48
CA TRP A 192 -6.15 -12.06 11.19
C TRP A 192 -5.10 -12.76 10.31
N ALA A 193 -3.84 -12.39 10.43
CA ALA A 193 -2.74 -13.03 9.72
C ALA A 193 -2.24 -14.32 10.41
N HIS A 194 -2.25 -14.33 11.75
CA HIS A 194 -1.71 -15.36 12.63
C HIS A 194 -2.69 -15.62 13.78
N PRO A 195 -3.82 -16.29 13.50
CA PRO A 195 -4.87 -16.43 14.49
C PRO A 195 -4.38 -17.32 15.66
N PRO A 196 -4.74 -16.98 16.91
CA PRO A 196 -4.31 -17.75 18.06
C PRO A 196 -4.99 -19.12 18.09
N GLY A 197 -4.19 -20.18 18.28
CA GLY A 197 -4.67 -21.56 18.40
C GLY A 197 -4.42 -22.40 17.15
N GLU A 198 -4.20 -23.70 17.37
CA GLU A 198 -3.73 -24.65 16.36
C GLU A 198 -4.71 -24.88 15.20
N HIS A 199 -6.00 -24.60 15.40
CA HIS A 199 -7.05 -24.82 14.39
C HIS A 199 -7.72 -23.52 13.91
N ALA A 200 -7.20 -22.36 14.31
CA ALA A 200 -7.80 -21.10 13.93
C ALA A 200 -7.47 -20.77 12.47
N VAL A 201 -8.47 -20.33 11.71
CA VAL A 201 -8.33 -20.01 10.28
C VAL A 201 -8.02 -18.52 10.12
N PRO A 202 -6.98 -18.14 9.34
CA PRO A 202 -6.67 -16.73 9.10
C PRO A 202 -7.83 -15.99 8.43
N ASP A 203 -8.20 -14.81 8.95
CA ASP A 203 -9.17 -13.91 8.31
C ASP A 203 -8.48 -13.07 7.23
N ARG A 204 -8.24 -13.73 6.09
CA ARG A 204 -7.55 -13.12 4.95
C ARG A 204 -8.32 -11.92 4.40
N ALA A 205 -9.66 -11.97 4.41
CA ALA A 205 -10.48 -10.91 3.86
C ALA A 205 -10.32 -9.60 4.65
N GLN A 206 -10.42 -9.64 5.99
CA GLN A 206 -10.24 -8.45 6.81
C GLN A 206 -8.80 -7.91 6.78
N ARG A 207 -7.81 -8.81 6.84
CA ARG A 207 -6.39 -8.47 6.68
C ARG A 207 -6.15 -7.72 5.37
N ASP A 208 -6.57 -8.31 4.26
CA ASP A 208 -6.31 -7.80 2.92
C ASP A 208 -7.02 -6.47 2.66
N ARG A 209 -8.27 -6.36 3.13
CA ARG A 209 -9.03 -5.11 3.11
C ARG A 209 -8.32 -3.98 3.85
N LEU A 210 -7.83 -4.21 5.06
CA LEU A 210 -7.11 -3.18 5.83
C LEU A 210 -5.79 -2.76 5.16
N LEU A 211 -5.07 -3.69 4.53
CA LEU A 211 -3.86 -3.35 3.77
C LEU A 211 -4.18 -2.53 2.51
N ILE A 212 -5.29 -2.81 1.83
CA ILE A 212 -5.78 -1.98 0.71
C ILE A 212 -6.17 -0.58 1.23
N GLU A 213 -6.91 -0.48 2.34
CA GLU A 213 -7.23 0.81 2.96
C GLU A 213 -5.97 1.63 3.25
N ALA A 214 -4.92 0.99 3.78
CA ALA A 214 -3.65 1.61 4.08
C ALA A 214 -2.91 2.11 2.82
N LEU A 215 -2.88 1.30 1.76
CA LEU A 215 -2.33 1.70 0.44
C LEU A 215 -3.04 2.94 -0.09
N LEU A 216 -4.38 2.95 -0.06
CA LEU A 216 -5.19 4.06 -0.58
C LEU A 216 -5.05 5.32 0.29
N ALA A 217 -4.93 5.17 1.61
CA ALA A 217 -4.68 6.27 2.53
C ALA A 217 -3.32 6.92 2.29
N ASP A 218 -2.29 6.13 1.97
CA ASP A 218 -0.99 6.66 1.61
C ASP A 218 -1.03 7.43 0.28
N LEU A 219 -1.78 6.96 -0.72
CA LEU A 219 -2.00 7.71 -1.96
C LEU A 219 -2.77 9.02 -1.72
N ARG A 220 -3.84 9.00 -0.90
CA ARG A 220 -4.54 10.24 -0.50
C ARG A 220 -3.60 11.21 0.21
N HIS A 221 -2.75 10.70 1.10
CA HIS A 221 -1.82 11.54 1.83
C HIS A 221 -0.77 12.17 0.91
N ALA A 222 -0.19 11.39 -0.01
CA ALA A 222 0.84 11.86 -0.94
C ALA A 222 0.31 12.94 -1.89
N TYR A 223 -0.92 12.80 -2.37
CA TYR A 223 -1.54 13.73 -3.31
C TYR A 223 -2.39 14.81 -2.64
N GLY A 224 -2.75 14.68 -1.37
CA GLY A 224 -3.56 15.66 -0.64
C GLY A 224 -2.75 16.84 -0.08
N ARG A 225 -1.42 16.82 -0.19
CA ARG A 225 -0.54 17.86 0.36
C ARG A 225 0.59 18.23 -0.60
N GLY A 226 1.13 19.44 -0.43
CA GLY A 226 2.33 19.90 -1.14
C GLY A 226 2.16 19.99 -2.65
N ARG A 227 3.23 19.71 -3.40
CA ARG A 227 3.29 19.88 -4.86
C ARG A 227 2.23 19.04 -5.60
N LEU A 228 1.97 17.82 -5.13
CA LEU A 228 1.03 16.88 -5.78
C LEU A 228 -0.45 17.24 -5.59
N ALA A 229 -0.79 18.14 -4.66
CA ALA A 229 -2.16 18.62 -4.47
C ALA A 229 -2.66 19.55 -5.58
N GLY A 230 -1.79 19.97 -6.50
CA GLY A 230 -2.17 20.79 -7.65
C GLY A 230 -2.99 20.03 -8.71
N ARG A 231 -3.80 20.77 -9.48
CA ARG A 231 -4.74 20.24 -10.50
C ARG A 231 -4.09 19.67 -11.78
N ASN A 232 -2.77 19.53 -11.84
CA ASN A 232 -2.07 19.15 -13.07
C ASN A 232 -1.30 17.82 -12.97
N TRP A 233 -1.45 17.08 -11.87
CA TRP A 233 -0.78 15.80 -11.69
C TRP A 233 -1.69 14.64 -12.10
N TYR A 234 -1.16 13.76 -12.94
CA TYR A 234 -1.77 12.46 -13.19
C TYR A 234 -1.85 11.61 -11.93
N ARG A 235 -2.91 10.81 -11.86
CA ARG A 235 -3.14 9.78 -10.84
C ARG A 235 -2.03 8.72 -10.87
N ALA A 236 -1.84 8.03 -9.75
CA ALA A 236 -1.06 6.80 -9.72
C ALA A 236 -1.80 5.71 -10.51
N VAL A 237 -1.07 4.87 -11.25
CA VAL A 237 -1.69 3.87 -12.13
C VAL A 237 -1.28 2.45 -11.72
N VAL A 238 -2.25 1.55 -11.56
CA VAL A 238 -1.98 0.12 -11.31
C VAL A 238 -2.50 -0.68 -12.50
N LEU A 239 -1.59 -1.23 -13.29
CA LEU A 239 -1.85 -2.10 -14.42
C LEU A 239 -1.80 -3.55 -13.94
N LEU A 240 -2.95 -4.23 -13.97
CA LEU A 240 -3.10 -5.61 -13.55
C LEU A 240 -3.20 -6.51 -14.78
N ARG A 241 -2.18 -7.36 -14.95
CA ARG A 241 -2.15 -8.41 -15.97
C ARG A 241 -2.73 -9.72 -15.43
N ARG A 242 -3.42 -10.49 -16.27
CA ARG A 242 -4.13 -11.74 -15.94
C ARG A 242 -5.06 -11.55 -14.74
N SER A 243 -5.82 -10.45 -14.74
CA SER A 243 -6.66 -10.07 -13.58
C SER A 243 -7.91 -10.93 -13.39
N ASP A 244 -8.23 -11.77 -14.38
CA ASP A 244 -9.30 -12.77 -14.37
C ASP A 244 -9.01 -14.00 -13.48
N GLY A 245 -7.73 -14.23 -13.15
CA GLY A 245 -7.32 -15.22 -12.16
C GLY A 245 -7.90 -14.95 -10.76
N GLU A 246 -7.90 -15.95 -9.89
CA GLU A 246 -8.48 -15.87 -8.54
C GLU A 246 -7.91 -14.69 -7.72
N THR A 247 -6.58 -14.54 -7.69
CA THR A 247 -5.92 -13.42 -7.00
C THR A 247 -6.29 -12.06 -7.56
N GLY A 248 -6.40 -11.95 -8.90
CA GLY A 248 -6.78 -10.71 -9.57
C GLY A 248 -8.23 -10.31 -9.26
N ARG A 249 -9.16 -11.27 -9.32
CA ARG A 249 -10.56 -11.06 -8.95
C ARG A 249 -10.71 -10.67 -7.49
N LEU A 250 -10.04 -11.39 -6.58
CA LEU A 250 -10.05 -11.08 -5.15
C LEU A 250 -9.54 -9.66 -4.87
N LEU A 251 -8.43 -9.25 -5.50
CA LEU A 251 -7.91 -7.89 -5.37
C LEU A 251 -8.93 -6.84 -5.83
N LEU A 252 -9.50 -7.02 -7.03
CA LEU A 252 -10.45 -6.08 -7.62
C LEU A 252 -11.73 -5.97 -6.79
N GLU A 253 -12.26 -7.09 -6.32
CA GLU A 253 -13.46 -7.14 -5.45
C GLU A 253 -13.22 -6.40 -4.12
N GLN A 254 -12.10 -6.68 -3.45
CA GLN A 254 -11.74 -6.01 -2.20
C GLN A 254 -11.47 -4.51 -2.42
N LEU A 255 -10.80 -4.15 -3.50
CA LEU A 255 -10.55 -2.75 -3.86
C LEU A 255 -11.86 -1.99 -4.11
N GLU A 256 -12.76 -2.56 -4.90
CA GLU A 256 -14.07 -1.97 -5.18
C GLU A 256 -14.92 -1.84 -3.90
N GLN A 257 -14.87 -2.84 -3.02
CA GLN A 257 -15.51 -2.77 -1.71
C GLN A 257 -14.98 -1.60 -0.88
N VAL A 258 -13.66 -1.48 -0.73
CA VAL A 258 -13.04 -0.38 0.02
C VAL A 258 -13.40 0.98 -0.59
N LEU A 259 -13.34 1.11 -1.92
CA LEU A 259 -13.70 2.36 -2.60
C LEU A 259 -15.16 2.75 -2.40
N ARG A 260 -16.09 1.78 -2.39
CA ARG A 260 -17.51 2.03 -2.05
C ARG A 260 -17.68 2.53 -0.63
N GLU A 261 -16.97 1.95 0.32
CA GLU A 261 -17.04 2.34 1.73
C GLU A 261 -16.46 3.72 1.98
N LEU A 262 -15.32 4.04 1.37
CA LEU A 262 -14.74 5.38 1.43
C LEU A 262 -15.72 6.42 0.89
N ARG A 263 -16.40 6.12 -0.22
CA ARG A 263 -17.45 6.97 -0.78
C ARG A 263 -18.63 7.15 0.17
N GLY A 264 -19.11 6.06 0.77
CA GLY A 264 -20.19 6.09 1.76
C GLY A 264 -19.84 6.91 3.01
N ALA A 265 -18.57 6.85 3.43
CA ALA A 265 -18.03 7.64 4.52
C ALA A 265 -17.66 9.09 4.13
N GLN A 266 -17.94 9.51 2.88
CA GLN A 266 -17.60 10.84 2.35
C GLN A 266 -16.10 11.18 2.44
N ILE A 267 -15.25 10.15 2.42
CA ILE A 267 -13.80 10.31 2.39
C ILE A 267 -13.38 10.61 0.93
N PRO A 268 -12.52 11.62 0.69
CA PRO A 268 -12.06 11.95 -0.65
C PRO A 268 -11.50 10.71 -1.37
N PRO A 269 -11.81 10.51 -2.66
CA PRO A 269 -11.33 9.34 -3.39
C PRO A 269 -9.80 9.36 -3.52
N PRO A 270 -9.13 8.20 -3.43
CA PRO A 270 -7.70 8.11 -3.69
C PRO A 270 -7.40 8.41 -5.16
N PRO A 271 -6.31 9.15 -5.48
CA PRO A 271 -5.91 9.45 -6.85
C PRO A 271 -5.18 8.25 -7.47
N VAL A 272 -5.92 7.17 -7.64
CA VAL A 272 -5.49 5.92 -8.27
C VAL A 272 -6.42 5.58 -9.44
N LEU A 273 -5.82 5.08 -10.51
CA LEU A 273 -6.48 4.43 -11.63
C LEU A 273 -5.97 3.00 -11.72
N VAL A 274 -6.85 2.02 -11.59
CA VAL A 274 -6.53 0.61 -11.82
C VAL A 274 -7.00 0.24 -13.21
N VAL A 275 -6.10 -0.30 -14.03
CA VAL A 275 -6.41 -0.80 -15.36
C VAL A 275 -6.16 -2.29 -15.36
N ALA A 276 -7.21 -3.08 -15.57
CA ALA A 276 -7.16 -4.53 -15.47
C ALA A 276 -7.44 -5.16 -16.83
N ASP A 277 -6.56 -6.06 -17.30
CA ASP A 277 -6.82 -6.88 -18.48
C ASP A 277 -7.62 -8.15 -18.11
N ARG A 278 -8.37 -8.68 -19.07
CA ARG A 278 -9.04 -9.98 -18.94
C ARG A 278 -8.66 -10.82 -20.14
N ARG A 279 -8.26 -12.08 -19.92
CA ARG A 279 -8.18 -13.05 -21.02
C ARG A 279 -9.59 -13.56 -21.31
N SER A 280 -9.87 -13.79 -22.59
CA SER A 280 -11.09 -14.53 -22.98
C SER A 280 -10.86 -16.00 -22.59
N ALA A 281 -11.84 -16.61 -21.94
CA ALA A 281 -11.83 -18.06 -21.75
C ALA A 281 -11.80 -18.70 -23.15
N ALA A 282 -10.73 -19.42 -23.46
CA ALA A 282 -10.60 -20.18 -24.71
C ALA A 282 -11.53 -21.39 -24.71
#